data_AF-A0A9E3U1V2-F1
#
_entry.id   AF-A0A9E3U1V2-F1
#
_cell.length_a   1.000
_cell.length_b   1.000
_cell.length_c   1.000
_cell.angle_alpha   90.00
_cell.angle_beta   90.00
_cell.angle_gamma   90.00
#
_symmetry.space_group_name_H-M   'P 1'
#
loop_
_entity.id
_entity.type
_entity.pdbx_description
1 polymer ?
#
loop_
_entity_poly.entity_id
_entity_poly.type
_entity_poly.pdbx_seq_one_letter_code
_entity_poly.pdbx_strand_id
1 'polypeptide(L)'
;MHIIGIIGGVASGKSAVAKRLAERGAAILDADGAAHDVLRETDVKRRLRERFGDGIFDPQGEVARHALAPIVFAPGEEGAAALADLERIVHPRIGERLQAQ
;
A
#
# COMPACT_ATOMS: atom_id res chain seq x y z
N MET A 1 -14.16 16.89 -11.76
CA MET A 1 -13.17 16.80 -10.66
C MET A 1 -11.82 16.51 -11.29
N HIS A 2 -10.76 17.22 -10.91
CA HIS A 2 -9.40 16.95 -11.38
C HIS A 2 -8.64 16.18 -10.30
N ILE A 3 -7.99 15.08 -10.69
CA ILE A 3 -7.10 14.31 -9.82
C ILE A 3 -5.67 14.64 -10.21
N ILE A 4 -4.87 15.09 -9.25
CA ILE A 4 -3.46 15.45 -9.44
C ILE A 4 -2.61 14.48 -8.62
N GLY A 5 -1.82 13.64 -9.31
CA GLY A 5 -0.86 12.75 -8.67
C GLY A 5 0.43 13.48 -8.29
N ILE A 6 0.80 13.45 -7.00
CA ILE A 6 2.06 14.01 -6.51
C ILE A 6 3.04 12.85 -6.29
N ILE A 7 4.00 12.67 -7.20
CA ILE A 7 5.02 11.62 -7.14
C ILE A 7 6.42 12.21 -6.92
N GLY A 8 7.32 11.41 -6.36
CA GLY A 8 8.68 11.83 -6.02
C GLY A 8 9.35 10.92 -5.00
N GLY A 9 10.68 10.93 -4.95
CA GLY A 9 11.47 10.09 -4.04
C GLY A 9 11.26 10.38 -2.55
N VAL A 10 11.86 9.57 -1.68
CA VAL A 10 11.89 9.84 -0.23
C VAL A 10 12.52 11.22 0.02
N ALA A 11 11.98 11.96 1.00
CA ALA A 11 12.42 13.32 1.36
C ALA A 11 12.35 14.41 0.26
N SER A 12 11.69 14.15 -0.88
CA SER A 12 11.52 15.14 -1.97
C SER A 12 10.51 16.27 -1.69
N GLY A 13 9.87 16.29 -0.51
CA GLY A 13 8.94 17.35 -0.12
C GLY A 13 7.48 17.18 -0.58
N LYS A 14 7.08 15.99 -1.08
CA LYS A 14 5.70 15.70 -1.50
C LYS A 14 4.64 16.11 -0.47
N SER A 15 4.85 15.75 0.80
CA SER A 15 3.92 16.08 1.88
C SER A 15 3.79 17.58 2.12
N ALA A 16 4.86 18.36 1.85
CA ALA A 16 4.81 19.82 1.93
C ALA A 16 4.00 20.42 0.77
N VAL A 17 4.13 19.87 -0.44
CA VAL A 17 3.32 20.27 -1.61
C VAL A 17 1.85 19.93 -1.37
N ALA A 18 1.55 18.69 -0.95
CA ALA A 18 0.21 18.26 -0.60
C ALA A 18 -0.44 19.18 0.45
N LYS A 19 0.28 19.50 1.54
CA LYS A 19 -0.21 20.42 2.57
C LYS A 19 -0.56 21.81 2.01
N ARG A 20 0.29 22.37 1.15
CA ARG A 20 0.04 23.69 0.53
C ARG A 20 -1.15 23.71 -0.42
N LEU A 21 -1.47 22.57 -1.05
CA LEU A 21 -2.68 22.40 -1.85
C LEU A 21 -3.91 22.27 -0.96
N ALA A 22 -3.81 21.54 0.16
CA ALA A 22 -4.87 21.43 1.15
C ALA A 22 -5.25 22.80 1.74
N GLU A 23 -4.26 23.63 2.07
CA GLU A 23 -4.46 25.03 2.51
C GLU A 23 -5.22 25.89 1.49
N ARG A 24 -5.26 25.47 0.22
CA ARG A 24 -6.00 26.14 -0.87
C ARG A 24 -7.34 25.47 -1.19
N GLY A 25 -7.79 24.53 -0.35
CA GLY A 25 -9.09 23.86 -0.49
C GLY A 25 -9.05 22.55 -1.28
N ALA A 26 -7.87 22.01 -1.62
CA ALA A 26 -7.79 20.68 -2.22
C ALA A 26 -8.05 19.58 -1.17
N ALA A 27 -8.83 18.58 -1.52
CA ALA A 27 -8.86 17.32 -0.77
C ALA A 27 -7.54 16.57 -0.97
N ILE A 28 -7.04 15.91 0.09
CA ILE A 28 -5.82 15.11 0.03
C ILE A 28 -6.19 13.64 0.11
N LEU A 29 -5.85 12.92 -0.95
CA LEU A 29 -5.94 11.47 -1.02
C LEU A 29 -4.57 10.88 -0.66
N ASP A 30 -4.46 10.31 0.54
CA ASP A 30 -3.21 9.70 1.02
C ASP A 30 -3.14 8.21 0.65
N ALA A 31 -2.41 7.91 -0.41
CA ALA A 31 -2.19 6.53 -0.87
C ALA A 31 -1.35 5.70 0.11
N ASP A 32 -0.38 6.31 0.81
CA ASP A 32 0.48 5.59 1.76
C ASP A 32 -0.32 5.20 3.01
N GLY A 33 -1.16 6.12 3.50
CA GLY A 33 -2.11 5.86 4.57
C GLY A 33 -3.14 4.79 4.20
N ALA A 34 -3.76 4.92 3.02
CA ALA A 34 -4.73 3.94 2.53
C ALA A 34 -4.12 2.54 2.38
N ALA A 35 -2.91 2.43 1.85
CA ALA A 35 -2.20 1.15 1.76
C ALA A 35 -1.91 0.55 3.13
N HIS A 36 -1.56 1.37 4.12
CA HIS A 36 -1.31 0.89 5.48
C HIS A 36 -2.58 0.32 6.13
N ASP A 37 -3.71 0.98 5.94
CA ASP A 37 -5.00 0.54 6.47
C ASP A 37 -5.49 -0.74 5.79
N VAL A 38 -5.34 -0.83 4.47
CA VAL A 38 -5.74 -2.00 3.68
C VAL A 38 -5.04 -3.27 4.17
N LEU A 39 -3.75 -3.18 4.52
CA LEU A 39 -3.00 -4.32 5.06
C LEU A 39 -3.52 -4.79 6.43
N ARG A 40 -4.31 -3.98 7.15
CA ARG A 40 -4.93 -4.36 8.41
C ARG A 40 -6.28 -5.04 8.24
N GLU A 41 -6.88 -5.00 7.04
CA GLU A 41 -8.21 -5.56 6.80
C GLU A 41 -8.19 -7.09 6.89
N THR A 42 -9.14 -7.67 7.62
CA THR A 42 -9.22 -9.12 7.86
C THR A 42 -9.21 -9.93 6.56
N ASP A 43 -9.95 -9.49 5.55
CA ASP A 43 -10.00 -10.17 4.25
C ASP A 43 -8.68 -10.08 3.48
N VAL A 44 -7.99 -8.94 3.57
CA VAL A 44 -6.66 -8.77 2.97
C VAL A 44 -5.66 -9.66 3.65
N LYS A 45 -5.63 -9.67 4.99
CA LYS A 45 -4.76 -10.56 5.78
C LYS A 45 -5.01 -12.03 5.46
N ARG A 46 -6.27 -12.45 5.31
CA ARG A 46 -6.60 -13.83 4.91
C ARG A 46 -6.01 -14.17 3.55
N ARG A 47 -6.23 -13.35 2.53
CA ARG A 47 -5.71 -13.58 1.17
C ARG A 47 -4.18 -13.58 1.12
N LEU A 48 -3.54 -12.70 1.90
CA LEU A 48 -2.09 -12.66 2.03
C LEU A 48 -1.54 -13.93 2.71
N ARG A 49 -2.22 -14.43 3.75
CA ARG A 49 -1.88 -15.70 4.41
C ARG A 49 -2.03 -16.90 3.47
N GLU A 50 -3.10 -16.95 2.67
CA GLU A 50 -3.31 -17.98 1.66
C GLU A 50 -2.20 -17.98 0.59
N ARG A 51 -1.72 -16.80 0.18
CA ARG A 51 -0.72 -16.67 -0.88
C ARG A 51 0.72 -16.83 -0.43
N PHE A 52 1.08 -16.27 0.73
CA PHE A 52 2.46 -16.13 1.20
C PHE A 52 2.75 -16.92 2.49
N GLY A 53 1.73 -17.51 3.11
CA GLY A 53 1.83 -18.23 4.37
C GLY A 53 1.88 -17.33 5.60
N ASP A 54 2.02 -17.95 6.78
CA ASP A 54 2.09 -17.24 8.06
C ASP A 54 3.42 -16.51 8.30
N GLY A 55 4.47 -16.85 7.55
CA GLY A 55 5.81 -16.27 7.73
C GLY A 55 5.92 -14.76 7.48
N ILE A 56 4.89 -14.15 6.88
CA ILE A 56 4.82 -12.70 6.64
C ILE A 56 4.05 -11.93 7.72
N PHE A 57 3.63 -12.59 8.80
CA PHE A 57 2.91 -11.98 9.92
C PHE A 57 3.78 -11.89 11.17
N ASP A 58 3.61 -10.81 11.94
CA ASP A 58 4.20 -10.68 13.26
C ASP A 58 3.37 -11.44 14.33
N PRO A 59 3.85 -11.54 15.59
CA PRO A 59 3.11 -12.23 16.65
C PRO A 59 1.73 -11.63 16.98
N GLN A 60 1.46 -10.39 16.54
CA GLN A 60 0.18 -9.71 16.70
C GLN A 60 -0.78 -10.00 15.53
N GLY A 61 -0.32 -10.74 14.51
CA GLY A 61 -1.10 -11.04 13.32
C GLY A 61 -1.20 -9.85 12.35
N GLU A 62 -0.27 -8.89 12.43
CA GLU A 62 -0.11 -7.82 11.46
C GLU A 62 0.91 -8.19 10.39
N VAL A 63 0.79 -7.59 9.20
CA VAL A 63 1.73 -7.87 8.09
C VAL A 63 3.10 -7.28 8.40
N ALA A 64 4.09 -8.16 8.54
CA ALA A 64 5.48 -7.83 8.77
C ALA A 64 6.17 -7.45 7.44
N ARG A 65 6.27 -6.15 7.15
CA ARG A 65 6.90 -5.64 5.90
C ARG A 65 8.31 -6.17 5.68
N HIS A 66 9.09 -6.35 6.75
CA HIS A 66 10.46 -6.88 6.68
C HIS A 66 10.52 -8.35 6.25
N ALA A 67 9.45 -9.12 6.48
CA ALA A 67 9.34 -10.52 6.05
C ALA A 67 8.71 -10.66 4.65
N LEU A 68 7.78 -9.76 4.29
CA LEU A 68 7.16 -9.75 2.97
C LEU A 68 8.08 -9.18 1.88
N ALA A 69 8.84 -8.11 2.18
CA ALA A 69 9.67 -7.41 1.21
C ALA A 69 10.71 -8.32 0.50
N PRO A 70 11.45 -9.20 1.20
CA PRO A 70 12.39 -10.11 0.54
C PRO A 70 11.73 -11.08 -0.46
N ILE A 71 10.44 -11.38 -0.30
CA ILE A 71 9.69 -12.28 -1.18
C ILE A 71 9.26 -11.53 -2.44
N VAL A 72 8.61 -10.37 -2.28
CA VAL A 72 8.03 -9.62 -3.41
C VAL A 72 9.06 -8.80 -4.18
N PHE A 73 10.24 -8.54 -3.58
CA PHE A 73 11.35 -7.86 -4.25
C PHE A 73 12.54 -8.80 -4.52
N ALA A 74 12.33 -10.12 -4.44
CA ALA A 74 13.34 -11.09 -4.86
C ALA A 74 13.67 -10.90 -6.36
N PRO A 75 14.93 -11.04 -6.77
CA PRO A 75 15.29 -10.99 -8.18
C PRO A 75 14.73 -12.21 -8.93
N GLY A 76 14.21 -11.98 -10.14
CA GLY A 76 13.72 -13.04 -11.03
C GLY A 76 12.20 -13.09 -11.17
N GLU A 77 11.72 -14.06 -11.94
CA GLU A 77 10.29 -14.20 -12.28
C GLU A 77 9.42 -14.48 -11.06
N GLU A 78 9.93 -15.25 -10.08
CA GLU A 78 9.19 -15.58 -8.86
C GLU A 78 8.86 -14.35 -8.02
N GLY A 79 9.84 -13.44 -7.84
CA GLY A 79 9.64 -12.18 -7.13
C GLY A 79 8.68 -11.25 -7.87
N ALA A 80 8.82 -11.16 -9.20
CA ALA A 80 7.89 -10.39 -10.03
C ALA A 80 6.44 -10.93 -9.95
N ALA A 81 6.26 -12.25 -9.98
CA ALA A 81 4.96 -12.89 -9.79
C ALA A 81 4.40 -12.65 -8.39
N ALA A 82 5.24 -12.75 -7.36
CA ALA A 82 4.87 -12.46 -5.97
C ALA A 82 4.43 -10.99 -5.78
N LEU A 83 5.12 -10.04 -6.40
CA LEU A 83 4.73 -8.63 -6.38
C LEU A 83 3.38 -8.42 -7.08
N ALA A 84 3.21 -8.99 -8.28
CA ALA A 84 1.95 -8.89 -9.02
C ALA A 84 0.77 -9.50 -8.22
N ASP A 85 1.01 -10.58 -7.47
CA ASP A 85 0.01 -11.19 -6.60
C ASP A 85 -0.35 -10.30 -5.41
N LEU A 86 0.66 -9.69 -4.76
CA LEU A 86 0.45 -8.71 -3.70
C LEU A 86 -0.40 -7.53 -4.22
N GLU A 87 0.02 -6.92 -5.34
CA GLU A 87 -0.66 -5.79 -5.97
C GLU A 87 -2.12 -6.12 -6.31
N ARG A 88 -2.39 -7.30 -6.87
CA ARG A 88 -3.75 -7.77 -7.17
C ARG A 88 -4.63 -7.94 -5.94
N ILE A 89 -4.03 -8.24 -4.78
CA ILE A 89 -4.74 -8.33 -3.51
C ILE A 89 -5.04 -6.93 -2.96
N VAL A 90 -4.08 -6.01 -2.98
CA VAL A 90 -4.17 -4.72 -2.26
C VAL A 90 -4.70 -3.56 -3.11
N HIS A 91 -4.35 -3.46 -4.39
CA HIS A 91 -4.69 -2.29 -5.22
C HIS A 91 -6.20 -2.01 -5.32
N PRO A 92 -7.09 -3.01 -5.53
CA PRO A 92 -8.52 -2.76 -5.54
C PRO A 92 -9.02 -2.14 -4.22
N ARG A 93 -8.54 -2.67 -3.09
CA ARG A 93 -8.91 -2.21 -1.75
C ARG A 93 -8.39 -0.81 -1.45
N ILE A 94 -7.18 -0.48 -1.92
CA ILE A 94 -6.62 0.87 -1.83
C ILE A 94 -7.49 1.84 -2.63
N GLY A 95 -7.88 1.47 -3.85
CA GLY A 95 -8.79 2.26 -4.68
C GLY A 95 -10.12 2.54 -3.98
N GLU A 96 -10.75 1.51 -3.42
CA GLU A 96 -11.99 1.65 -2.65
C GLU A 96 -11.84 2.59 -1.45
N ARG A 97 -10.73 2.47 -0.69
CA ARG A 97 -10.45 3.37 0.44
C ARG A 97 -10.24 4.82 0.01
N LEU A 98 -9.50 5.05 -1.07
CA LEU A 98 -9.29 6.40 -1.58
C LEU A 98 -10.57 7.04 -2.10
N GLN A 99 -11.51 6.26 -2.63
CA GLN A 99 -12.83 6.75 -3.04
C GLN A 99 -13.76 7.07 -1.87
N ALA A 100 -13.51 6.51 -0.69
CA ALA A 100 -14.30 6.75 0.52
C ALA A 100 -13.81 7.95 1.35
N GLN A 101 -12.68 8.57 0.97
CA GLN A 101 -12.15 9.81 1.57
C GLN A 101 -12.77 11.05 0.90
#